data_AF-A0A511ZBQ3-F1
#
_entry.id   AF-A0A511ZBQ3-F1
#
_cell.length_a   1.000
_cell.length_b   1.000
_cell.length_c   1.000
_cell.angle_alpha   90.00
_cell.angle_beta   90.00
_cell.angle_gamma   90.00
#
_symmetry.space_group_name_H-M   'P 1'
#
loop_
_entity.id
_entity.type
_entity.pdbx_description
1 polymer ?
#
loop_
_entity_poly.entity_id
_entity_poly.type
_entity_poly.pdbx_seq_one_letter_code
_entity_poly.pdbx_strand_id
1 'polypeptide(L)'
;MKKRLWSGLFVVVGLFFAQVFFPYSPFSIYQSVSVSTELPILQDYKVKLYEFRKLDEENEGKDPEGYTMDHVKYATQRVLETYEMDMMTTSRSSIGKSDLNIIVDDLRILQDRLLAITYEEVHSSESRKYLYATLRWSQAAEEEILRITSEPFYSRFHMIYRLEEIQDYIRKSFDMYTKFYNAYYWYEGE
;
A
#
# COMPACT_ATOMS: atom_id res chain seq x y z
N MET A 1 -29.44 34.25 28.24
CA MET A 1 -29.46 33.79 26.83
C MET A 1 -28.17 34.04 26.07
N LYS A 2 -27.64 35.28 26.00
CA LYS A 2 -26.43 35.60 25.19
C LYS A 2 -25.20 34.71 25.47
N LYS A 3 -24.86 34.43 26.73
CA LYS A 3 -23.70 33.56 27.07
C LYS A 3 -23.80 32.13 26.50
N ARG A 4 -25.00 31.54 26.43
CA ARG A 4 -25.24 30.19 25.87
C ARG A 4 -25.16 30.17 24.34
N LEU A 5 -25.53 31.27 23.68
CA LEU A 5 -25.38 31.43 22.24
C LEU A 5 -23.91 31.55 21.83
N TRP A 6 -23.12 32.32 22.58
CA TRP A 6 -21.68 32.48 22.33
C TRP A 6 -20.89 31.20 22.59
N SER A 7 -21.24 30.42 23.63
CA SER A 7 -20.62 29.11 23.86
C SER A 7 -20.98 28.11 22.76
N GLY A 8 -22.23 28.11 22.27
CA GLY A 8 -22.63 27.27 21.15
C GLY A 8 -21.87 27.60 19.85
N LEU A 9 -21.74 28.90 19.55
CA LEU A 9 -20.98 29.36 18.38
C LEU A 9 -19.51 28.93 18.47
N PHE A 10 -18.89 29.04 19.65
CA PHE A 10 -17.50 28.62 19.84
C PHE A 10 -17.29 27.12 19.61
N VAL A 11 -18.22 26.27 20.04
CA VAL A 11 -18.19 24.83 19.77
C VAL A 11 -18.30 24.55 18.28
N VAL A 12 -19.22 25.21 17.58
CA VAL A 12 -19.39 25.03 16.12
C VAL A 12 -18.14 25.45 15.36
N VAL A 13 -17.54 26.59 15.73
CA VAL A 13 -16.28 27.06 15.12
C VAL A 13 -15.13 26.07 15.41
N GLY A 14 -15.06 25.53 16.62
CA GLY A 14 -14.05 24.54 16.99
C GLY A 14 -14.18 23.24 16.18
N LEU A 15 -15.39 22.72 16.01
CA LEU A 15 -15.65 21.54 15.18
C LEU A 15 -15.33 21.80 13.70
N PHE A 16 -15.70 22.98 13.20
CA PHE A 16 -15.36 23.37 11.83
C PHE A 16 -13.84 23.46 11.63
N PHE A 17 -13.12 24.03 12.59
CA PHE A 17 -11.65 24.09 12.55
C PHE A 17 -11.03 22.69 12.57
N ALA A 18 -11.51 21.81 13.45
CA ALA A 18 -11.07 20.41 13.48
C ALA A 18 -11.30 19.70 12.13
N GLN A 19 -12.48 19.87 11.53
CA GLN A 19 -12.81 19.27 10.23
C GLN A 19 -11.88 19.74 9.09
N VAL A 20 -11.53 21.02 9.07
CA VAL A 20 -10.69 21.60 8.01
C VAL A 20 -9.22 21.21 8.20
N PHE A 21 -8.69 21.36 9.41
CA PHE A 21 -7.25 21.26 9.68
C PHE A 21 -6.80 19.90 10.18
N PHE A 22 -7.64 19.14 10.88
CA PHE A 22 -7.27 17.86 11.52
C PHE A 22 -8.23 16.74 11.09
N PRO A 23 -8.12 16.25 9.85
CA PRO A 23 -9.13 15.39 9.26
C PRO A 23 -9.39 14.11 10.05
N TYR A 24 -8.37 13.49 10.65
CA TYR A 24 -8.53 12.27 11.47
C TYR A 24 -8.73 12.52 12.97
N SER A 25 -8.97 13.77 13.36
CA SER A 25 -9.33 14.10 14.73
C SER A 25 -10.63 13.41 15.14
N PRO A 26 -10.77 12.96 16.40
CA PRO A 26 -12.05 12.51 16.96
C PRO A 26 -13.16 13.56 16.86
N PHE A 27 -12.82 14.84 16.66
CA PHE A 27 -13.76 15.94 16.51
C PHE A 27 -14.16 16.23 15.06
N SER A 28 -13.54 15.55 14.09
CA SER A 28 -13.89 15.65 12.68
C SER A 28 -15.10 14.77 12.39
N ILE A 29 -16.10 15.32 11.70
CA ILE A 29 -17.31 14.59 11.28
C ILE A 29 -16.96 13.62 10.14
N TYR A 30 -16.15 14.08 9.19
CA TYR A 30 -15.67 13.28 8.07
C TYR A 30 -14.17 13.04 8.21
N GLN A 31 -13.81 11.84 8.65
CA GLN A 31 -12.43 11.42 8.86
C GLN A 31 -11.79 10.91 7.58
N SER A 32 -11.62 11.80 6.58
CA SER A 32 -11.01 11.47 5.30
C SER A 32 -10.08 12.57 4.77
N VAL A 33 -9.10 12.14 3.96
CA VAL A 33 -8.19 13.02 3.21
C VAL A 33 -8.10 12.56 1.77
N SER A 34 -8.24 13.52 0.85
CA SER A 34 -7.91 13.28 -0.54
C SER A 34 -6.39 13.31 -0.74
N VAL A 35 -5.83 12.24 -1.27
CA VAL A 35 -4.48 12.19 -1.82
C VAL A 35 -4.58 12.18 -3.35
N SER A 36 -3.63 12.81 -4.02
CA SER A 36 -3.58 12.83 -5.49
C SER A 36 -2.23 12.34 -5.97
N THR A 37 -2.26 11.54 -7.03
CA THR A 37 -1.05 11.06 -7.71
C THR A 37 -0.88 11.83 -9.00
N GLU A 38 0.31 12.36 -9.25
CA GLU A 38 0.60 13.04 -10.51
C GLU A 38 0.39 12.11 -11.71
N LEU A 39 -0.24 12.62 -12.78
CA LEU A 39 -0.62 11.81 -13.95
C LEU A 39 0.52 11.00 -14.57
N PRO A 40 1.76 11.54 -14.73
CA PRO A 40 2.87 10.75 -15.27
C PRO A 40 3.21 9.55 -14.40
N ILE A 41 3.23 9.73 -13.08
CA ILE A 41 3.55 8.66 -12.11
C ILE A 41 2.44 7.61 -12.10
N LEU A 42 1.17 8.05 -12.13
CA LEU A 42 0.04 7.14 -12.20
C LEU A 42 0.05 6.30 -13.49
N GLN A 43 0.37 6.92 -14.63
CA GLN A 43 0.39 6.23 -15.91
C GLN A 43 1.54 5.20 -15.97
N ASP A 44 2.74 5.57 -15.50
CA ASP A 44 3.87 4.64 -15.36
C ASP A 44 3.50 3.43 -14.50
N TYR A 45 2.89 3.68 -13.33
CA TYR A 45 2.47 2.62 -12.43
C TYR A 45 1.45 1.66 -13.07
N LYS A 46 0.45 2.20 -13.79
CA LYS A 46 -0.54 1.39 -14.51
C LYS A 46 0.08 0.55 -15.63
N VAL A 47 1.05 1.09 -16.34
CA VAL A 47 1.79 0.35 -17.37
C VAL A 47 2.55 -0.80 -16.73
N LYS A 48 3.28 -0.57 -15.64
CA LYS A 48 3.99 -1.63 -14.90
C LYS A 48 3.05 -2.71 -14.38
N LEU A 49 1.90 -2.34 -13.81
CA LEU A 49 0.88 -3.31 -13.39
C LEU A 49 0.37 -4.16 -14.55
N TYR A 50 0.08 -3.53 -15.70
CA TYR A 50 -0.36 -4.22 -16.90
C TYR A 50 0.70 -5.18 -17.43
N GLU A 51 1.96 -4.73 -17.53
CA GLU A 51 3.09 -5.54 -17.96
C GLU A 51 3.32 -6.72 -17.02
N PHE A 52 3.21 -6.50 -15.70
CA PHE A 52 3.36 -7.56 -14.71
C PHE A 52 2.24 -8.60 -14.80
N ARG A 53 0.98 -8.18 -14.95
CA ARG A 53 -0.15 -9.10 -15.19
C ARG A 53 0.07 -9.95 -16.43
N LYS A 54 0.53 -9.34 -17.52
CA LYS A 54 0.84 -10.08 -18.75
C LYS A 54 1.97 -11.08 -18.52
N LEU A 55 2.99 -10.71 -17.76
CA LEU A 55 4.09 -11.61 -17.38
C LEU A 55 3.60 -12.77 -16.50
N ASP A 56 2.69 -12.52 -15.55
CA ASP A 56 2.07 -13.56 -14.72
C ASP A 56 1.28 -14.56 -15.58
N GLU A 57 0.46 -14.05 -16.51
CA GLU A 57 -0.29 -14.84 -17.49
C GLU A 57 0.64 -15.64 -18.44
N GLU A 58 1.74 -15.05 -18.92
CA GLU A 58 2.70 -15.73 -19.82
C GLU A 58 3.48 -16.86 -19.12
N ASN A 59 3.60 -16.81 -17.80
CA ASN A 59 4.23 -17.85 -16.99
C ASN A 59 3.20 -18.83 -16.42
N GLU A 60 1.93 -18.69 -16.78
CA GLU A 60 0.90 -19.67 -16.49
C GLU A 60 1.25 -21.03 -17.13
N GLY A 61 1.50 -22.03 -16.28
CA GLY A 61 1.86 -23.37 -16.73
C GLY A 61 3.36 -23.60 -16.95
N LYS A 62 4.23 -22.65 -16.60
CA LYS A 62 5.68 -22.89 -16.52
C LYS A 62 6.07 -23.30 -15.11
N ASP A 63 6.63 -24.51 -14.99
CA ASP A 63 7.23 -25.01 -13.77
C ASP A 63 8.75 -24.89 -13.95
N PRO A 64 9.43 -24.00 -13.22
CA PRO A 64 10.86 -23.81 -13.37
C PRO A 64 11.66 -25.09 -13.10
N GLU A 65 11.19 -26.01 -12.24
CA GLU A 65 12.00 -27.16 -11.79
C GLU A 65 11.23 -28.48 -11.51
N GLY A 66 9.93 -28.58 -11.82
CA GLY A 66 9.14 -29.79 -11.54
C GLY A 66 8.72 -29.92 -10.07
N TYR A 67 8.88 -28.85 -9.28
CA TYR A 67 8.49 -28.77 -7.87
C TYR A 67 7.17 -28.03 -7.74
N THR A 68 6.39 -28.46 -6.76
CA THR A 68 4.95 -28.19 -6.59
C THR A 68 4.53 -26.75 -6.94
N MET A 69 3.99 -26.64 -8.15
CA MET A 69 3.69 -25.45 -8.95
C MET A 69 2.78 -24.37 -8.35
N ASP A 70 2.40 -24.42 -7.08
CA ASP A 70 1.22 -23.68 -6.60
C ASP A 70 1.53 -22.49 -5.68
N HIS A 71 2.62 -22.49 -4.91
CA HIS A 71 2.76 -21.54 -3.79
C HIS A 71 3.08 -20.11 -4.24
N VAL A 72 4.10 -19.91 -5.08
CA VAL A 72 4.46 -18.57 -5.60
C VAL A 72 3.36 -18.01 -6.51
N LYS A 73 2.73 -18.86 -7.34
CA LYS A 73 1.63 -18.43 -8.22
C LYS A 73 0.40 -18.01 -7.42
N TYR A 74 -0.05 -18.85 -6.50
CA TYR A 74 -1.20 -18.54 -5.64
C TYR A 74 -0.93 -17.30 -4.78
N ALA A 75 0.29 -17.17 -4.26
CA ALA A 75 0.71 -15.97 -3.55
C ALA A 75 0.69 -14.74 -4.48
N THR A 76 1.16 -14.85 -5.73
CA THR A 76 1.23 -13.73 -6.68
C THR A 76 -0.14 -13.12 -6.97
N GLN A 77 -1.16 -13.94 -7.18
CA GLN A 77 -2.53 -13.43 -7.40
C GLN A 77 -3.03 -12.60 -6.22
N ARG A 78 -2.72 -13.02 -4.98
CA ARG A 78 -3.09 -12.29 -3.76
C ARG A 78 -2.23 -11.06 -3.52
N VAL A 79 -0.96 -11.15 -3.87
CA VAL A 79 -0.01 -10.03 -3.81
C VAL A 79 -0.44 -8.91 -4.76
N LEU A 80 -0.99 -9.26 -5.94
CA LEU A 80 -1.48 -8.29 -6.91
C LEU A 80 -2.67 -7.48 -6.41
N GLU A 81 -3.60 -8.10 -5.66
CA GLU A 81 -4.74 -7.39 -5.05
C GLU A 81 -4.27 -6.19 -4.22
N THR A 82 -3.18 -6.35 -3.45
CA THR A 82 -2.58 -5.25 -2.67
C THR A 82 -2.07 -4.13 -3.56
N TYR A 83 -1.44 -4.43 -4.69
CA TYR A 83 -0.86 -3.39 -5.56
C TYR A 83 -1.89 -2.66 -6.43
N GLU A 84 -3.12 -3.15 -6.48
CA GLU A 84 -4.20 -2.62 -7.32
C GLU A 84 -5.19 -1.73 -6.58
N MET A 85 -4.97 -1.53 -5.28
CA MET A 85 -5.82 -0.68 -4.44
C MET A 85 -6.04 0.72 -5.03
N ASP A 86 -7.22 1.29 -4.77
CA ASP A 86 -7.67 2.55 -5.36
C ASP A 86 -6.69 3.72 -5.15
N MET A 87 -6.00 3.77 -4.00
CA MET A 87 -5.02 4.82 -3.72
C MET A 87 -3.82 4.79 -4.67
N MET A 88 -3.57 3.67 -5.33
CA MET A 88 -2.47 3.48 -6.29
C MET A 88 -2.92 3.63 -7.74
N THR A 89 -4.19 3.31 -8.03
CA THR A 89 -4.70 3.20 -9.40
C THR A 89 -5.63 4.34 -9.82
N THR A 90 -5.95 5.27 -8.91
CA THR A 90 -6.76 6.46 -9.20
C THR A 90 -5.93 7.75 -9.09
N SER A 91 -6.28 8.77 -9.87
CA SER A 91 -5.58 10.08 -9.83
C SER A 91 -5.87 10.87 -8.55
N ARG A 92 -7.01 10.61 -7.93
CA ARG A 92 -7.41 11.20 -6.66
C ARG A 92 -8.23 10.18 -5.89
N SER A 93 -7.74 9.80 -4.73
CA SER A 93 -8.44 8.89 -3.82
C SER A 93 -8.74 9.60 -2.49
N SER A 94 -9.93 9.37 -1.95
CA SER A 94 -10.31 9.86 -0.62
C SER A 94 -10.12 8.73 0.38
N ILE A 95 -9.08 8.85 1.21
CA ILE A 95 -8.70 7.81 2.18
C ILE A 95 -9.28 8.17 3.55
N GLY A 96 -10.22 7.34 3.98
CA GLY A 96 -10.75 7.34 5.33
C GLY A 96 -9.79 6.68 6.33
N LYS A 97 -9.96 7.00 7.62
CA LYS A 97 -9.19 6.33 8.68
C LYS A 97 -9.44 4.81 8.72
N SER A 98 -10.64 4.36 8.36
CA SER A 98 -10.96 2.93 8.25
C SER A 98 -10.22 2.26 7.09
N ASP A 99 -10.05 2.97 5.98
CA ASP A 99 -9.43 2.43 4.76
C ASP A 99 -7.95 2.13 5.01
N LEU A 100 -7.30 2.94 5.85
CA LEU A 100 -5.95 2.68 6.33
C LEU A 100 -5.80 1.36 7.10
N ASN A 101 -6.81 0.97 7.89
CA ASN A 101 -6.77 -0.32 8.57
C ASN A 101 -6.88 -1.47 7.57
N ILE A 102 -7.72 -1.32 6.53
CA ILE A 102 -7.84 -2.30 5.44
C ILE A 102 -6.50 -2.44 4.73
N ILE A 103 -5.85 -1.32 4.39
CA ILE A 103 -4.53 -1.33 3.75
C ILE A 103 -3.48 -2.02 4.64
N VAL A 104 -3.51 -1.81 5.96
CA VAL A 104 -2.61 -2.50 6.90
C VAL A 104 -2.85 -4.01 6.86
N ASP A 105 -4.10 -4.45 6.86
CA ASP A 105 -4.42 -5.86 6.80
C ASP A 105 -3.95 -6.48 5.46
N ASP A 106 -4.14 -5.78 4.35
CA ASP A 106 -3.64 -6.20 3.03
C ASP A 106 -2.10 -6.28 3.01
N LEU A 107 -1.41 -5.31 3.60
CA LEU A 107 0.05 -5.31 3.71
C LEU A 107 0.57 -6.45 4.59
N ARG A 108 -0.13 -6.81 5.66
CA ARG A 108 0.23 -7.96 6.51
C ARG A 108 0.05 -9.27 5.76
N ILE A 109 -1.07 -9.43 5.04
CA ILE A 109 -1.30 -10.58 4.19
C ILE A 109 -0.18 -10.69 3.14
N LEU A 110 0.19 -9.59 2.49
CA LEU A 110 1.32 -9.53 1.58
C LEU A 110 2.61 -10.01 2.27
N GLN A 111 2.95 -9.46 3.43
CA GLN A 111 4.17 -9.84 4.16
C GLN A 111 4.19 -11.33 4.53
N ASP A 112 3.08 -11.88 5.02
CA ASP A 112 2.96 -13.31 5.36
C ASP A 112 3.18 -14.20 4.14
N ARG A 113 2.67 -13.80 2.97
CA ARG A 113 2.87 -14.52 1.70
C ARG A 113 4.32 -14.44 1.23
N LEU A 114 4.96 -13.28 1.30
CA LEU A 114 6.37 -13.13 0.94
C LEU A 114 7.29 -13.95 1.86
N LEU A 115 6.95 -14.03 3.15
CA LEU A 115 7.65 -14.88 4.11
C LEU A 115 7.47 -16.36 3.78
N ALA A 116 6.25 -16.81 3.46
CA ALA A 116 6.01 -18.19 3.05
C ALA A 116 6.85 -18.58 1.82
N ILE A 117 6.86 -17.73 0.78
CA ILE A 117 7.71 -17.90 -0.41
C ILE A 117 9.19 -18.04 -0.01
N THR A 118 9.66 -17.26 0.96
CA THR A 118 11.07 -17.29 1.41
C THR A 118 11.47 -18.64 2.01
N TYR A 119 10.55 -19.33 2.68
CA TYR A 119 10.83 -20.59 3.38
C TYR A 119 10.53 -21.83 2.54
N GLU A 120 9.53 -21.76 1.66
CA GLU A 120 9.00 -22.91 0.93
C GLU A 120 9.74 -23.19 -0.38
N GLU A 121 10.46 -22.21 -0.93
CA GLU A 121 11.08 -22.30 -2.27
C GLU A 121 12.60 -22.15 -2.25
N VAL A 122 13.26 -22.77 -3.22
CA VAL A 122 14.69 -22.57 -3.46
C VAL A 122 14.88 -21.28 -4.25
N HIS A 123 15.74 -20.39 -3.72
CA HIS A 123 15.96 -19.07 -4.28
C HIS A 123 17.42 -18.82 -4.60
N SER A 124 17.67 -18.18 -5.73
CA SER A 124 18.97 -17.57 -6.01
C SER A 124 19.30 -16.48 -4.98
N SER A 125 20.57 -16.11 -4.87
CA SER A 125 20.99 -14.98 -4.01
C SER A 125 20.34 -13.66 -4.46
N GLU A 126 20.07 -13.53 -5.76
CA GLU A 126 19.46 -12.34 -6.34
C GLU A 126 17.95 -12.27 -6.07
N SER A 127 17.19 -13.35 -6.30
CA SER A 127 15.75 -13.36 -6.02
C SER A 127 15.47 -13.11 -4.54
N ARG A 128 16.29 -13.67 -3.63
CA ARG A 128 16.23 -13.37 -2.19
C ARG A 128 16.41 -11.89 -1.84
N LYS A 129 17.33 -11.20 -2.51
CA LYS A 129 17.55 -9.76 -2.26
C LYS A 129 16.33 -8.94 -2.64
N TYR A 130 15.71 -9.26 -3.78
CA TYR A 130 14.49 -8.58 -4.22
C TYR A 130 13.31 -8.88 -3.29
N LEU A 131 13.14 -10.14 -2.89
CA LEU A 131 12.08 -10.54 -1.95
C LEU A 131 12.20 -9.83 -0.59
N TYR A 132 13.41 -9.76 -0.05
CA TYR A 132 13.69 -9.00 1.18
C TYR A 132 13.42 -7.51 1.01
N ALA A 133 13.79 -6.92 -0.14
CA ALA A 133 13.52 -5.52 -0.41
C ALA A 133 12.02 -5.24 -0.53
N THR A 134 11.24 -6.13 -1.15
CA THR A 134 9.77 -6.07 -1.17
C THR A 134 9.21 -6.05 0.24
N LEU A 135 9.62 -7.01 1.08
CA LEU A 135 9.16 -7.10 2.48
C LEU A 135 9.47 -5.83 3.27
N ARG A 136 10.68 -5.28 3.10
CA ARG A 136 11.10 -4.06 3.79
C ARG A 136 10.24 -2.85 3.41
N TRP A 137 9.92 -2.70 2.13
CA TRP A 137 9.10 -1.57 1.68
C TRP A 137 7.63 -1.72 2.08
N SER A 138 7.08 -2.94 2.08
CA SER A 138 5.73 -3.17 2.58
C SER A 138 5.62 -2.93 4.10
N GLN A 139 6.66 -3.31 4.87
CA GLN A 139 6.76 -2.99 6.29
C GLN A 139 6.84 -1.49 6.56
N ALA A 140 7.64 -0.75 5.79
CA ALA A 140 7.72 0.70 5.91
C ALA A 140 6.36 1.38 5.65
N ALA A 141 5.58 0.88 4.68
CA ALA A 141 4.22 1.34 4.45
C ALA A 141 3.31 1.05 5.65
N GLU A 142 3.36 -0.16 6.22
CA GLU A 142 2.57 -0.53 7.40
C GLU A 142 2.92 0.36 8.60
N GLU A 143 4.20 0.50 8.92
CA GLU A 143 4.67 1.33 10.05
C GLU A 143 4.19 2.78 9.92
N GLU A 144 4.24 3.31 8.71
CA GLU A 144 3.77 4.67 8.43
C GLU A 144 2.26 4.80 8.65
N ILE A 145 1.48 3.81 8.20
CA ILE A 145 0.03 3.80 8.42
C ILE A 145 -0.31 3.68 9.91
N LEU A 146 0.39 2.81 10.64
CA LEU A 146 0.19 2.66 12.09
C LEU A 146 0.53 3.96 12.83
N ARG A 147 1.55 4.69 12.38
CA ARG A 147 1.88 6.00 12.94
C ARG A 147 0.74 7.00 12.73
N ILE A 148 0.26 7.19 11.49
CA ILE A 148 -0.80 8.17 11.20
C ILE A 148 -2.14 7.81 11.85
N THR A 149 -2.42 6.53 12.08
CA THR A 149 -3.66 6.09 12.74
C THR A 149 -3.60 6.24 14.26
N SER A 150 -2.40 6.13 14.85
CA SER A 150 -2.16 6.29 16.30
C SER A 150 -2.17 7.75 16.76
N GLU A 151 -1.87 8.71 15.87
CA GLU A 151 -1.80 10.13 16.20
C GLU A 151 -3.06 10.89 15.74
N PRO A 152 -3.90 11.39 16.67
CA PRO A 152 -5.20 11.96 16.33
C PRO A 152 -5.16 13.37 15.72
N PHE A 153 -4.04 14.08 15.80
CA PHE A 153 -3.98 15.52 15.50
C PHE A 153 -3.00 15.87 14.38
N TYR A 154 -2.79 14.97 13.43
CA TYR A 154 -2.07 15.34 12.22
C TYR A 154 -2.84 16.39 11.43
N SER A 155 -2.11 17.44 11.02
CA SER A 155 -2.68 18.44 10.12
C SER A 155 -2.96 17.82 8.75
N ARG A 156 -3.93 18.35 8.02
CA ARG A 156 -4.26 17.89 6.66
C ARG A 156 -3.04 17.86 5.75
N PHE A 157 -2.20 18.89 5.81
CA PHE A 157 -0.96 18.95 5.02
C PHE A 157 -0.01 17.80 5.38
N HIS A 158 0.21 17.57 6.68
CA HIS A 158 1.08 16.49 7.13
C HIS A 158 0.52 15.12 6.73
N MET A 159 -0.80 14.93 6.83
CA MET A 159 -1.44 13.70 6.39
C MET A 159 -1.28 13.43 4.90
N ILE A 160 -1.46 14.45 4.05
CA ILE A 160 -1.26 14.29 2.60
C ILE A 160 0.17 13.82 2.33
N TYR A 161 1.15 14.48 2.94
CA TYR A 161 2.56 14.10 2.80
C TYR A 161 2.83 12.65 3.22
N ARG A 162 2.27 12.19 4.35
CA ARG A 162 2.43 10.79 4.78
C ARG A 162 1.71 9.80 3.86
N LEU A 163 0.55 10.14 3.33
CA LEU A 163 -0.15 9.30 2.37
C LEU A 163 0.64 9.17 1.06
N GLU A 164 1.27 10.26 0.59
CA GLU A 164 2.18 10.23 -0.57
C GLU A 164 3.42 9.37 -0.29
N GLU A 165 3.96 9.42 0.94
CA GLU A 165 5.08 8.57 1.38
C GLU A 165 4.68 7.08 1.40
N ILE A 166 3.47 6.75 1.87
CA ILE A 166 2.91 5.39 1.82
C ILE A 166 2.77 4.91 0.37
N GLN A 167 2.23 5.74 -0.53
CA GLN A 167 2.15 5.40 -1.96
C GLN A 167 3.54 5.09 -2.54
N ASP A 168 4.56 5.84 -2.13
CA ASP A 168 5.93 5.61 -2.59
C ASP A 168 6.51 4.29 -2.08
N TYR A 169 6.27 3.96 -0.81
CA TYR A 169 6.67 2.66 -0.24
C TYR A 169 5.97 1.49 -0.96
N ILE A 170 4.67 1.59 -1.23
CA ILE A 170 3.93 0.56 -1.97
C ILE A 170 4.47 0.41 -3.40
N ARG A 171 4.75 1.52 -4.12
CA ARG A 171 5.39 1.46 -5.46
C ARG A 171 6.74 0.77 -5.42
N LYS A 172 7.60 1.12 -4.46
CA LYS A 172 8.92 0.50 -4.31
C LYS A 172 8.82 -0.97 -3.97
N SER A 173 7.86 -1.35 -3.14
CA SER A 173 7.55 -2.76 -2.85
C SER A 173 7.18 -3.49 -4.14
N PHE A 174 6.27 -2.95 -4.95
CA PHE A 174 5.86 -3.55 -6.23
C PHE A 174 7.02 -3.66 -7.24
N ASP A 175 7.85 -2.63 -7.37
CA ASP A 175 9.01 -2.64 -8.25
C ASP A 175 10.00 -3.75 -7.85
N MET A 176 10.23 -3.96 -6.55
CA MET A 176 11.09 -5.06 -6.07
C MET A 176 10.43 -6.42 -6.26
N TYR A 177 9.12 -6.52 -6.06
CA TYR A 177 8.37 -7.76 -6.29
C TYR A 177 8.45 -8.21 -7.75
N THR A 178 8.28 -7.27 -8.69
CA THR A 178 8.42 -7.53 -10.12
C THR A 178 9.82 -8.04 -10.48
N LYS A 179 10.87 -7.50 -9.85
CA LYS A 179 12.25 -7.98 -10.03
C LYS A 179 12.46 -9.37 -9.44
N PHE A 180 11.90 -9.63 -8.26
CA PHE A 180 11.89 -10.96 -7.65
C PHE A 180 11.24 -11.99 -8.58
N TYR A 181 10.04 -11.69 -9.07
CA TYR A 181 9.27 -12.59 -9.93
C TYR A 181 10.03 -12.94 -11.21
N ASN A 182 10.62 -11.94 -11.88
CA ASN A 182 11.49 -12.17 -13.02
C ASN A 182 12.70 -13.03 -12.66
N ALA A 183 13.43 -12.68 -11.59
CA ALA A 183 14.60 -13.45 -11.17
C ALA A 183 14.26 -14.89 -10.76
N TYR A 184 13.03 -15.15 -10.32
CA TYR A 184 12.55 -16.48 -9.94
C TYR A 184 12.25 -17.36 -11.17
N TYR A 185 11.47 -16.87 -12.14
CA TYR A 185 11.09 -17.65 -13.33
C TYR A 185 12.19 -17.78 -14.38
N TRP A 186 13.19 -16.89 -14.36
CA TRP A 186 14.33 -16.93 -15.27
C TRP A 186 15.62 -17.41 -14.58
N TYR A 187 15.51 -18.03 -13.40
CA TYR A 187 16.63 -18.71 -12.75
C TYR A 187 16.89 -20.04 -13.45
N GLU A 188 17.96 -20.10 -14.24
CA GLU A 188 18.55 -21.37 -14.67
C GLU A 188 19.52 -21.80 -13.56
N GLY A 189 19.15 -22.81 -12.78
CA GLY A 189 19.99 -23.31 -11.68
C GLY A 189 21.40 -23.67 -12.15
N GLU A 190 22.42 -23.05 -11.55
CA GLU A 190 23.83 -23.47 -11.61
C GLU A 190 24.16 -24.46 -10.49
#